data_AF-A0A3B0T928-F1
#
_entry.id   AF-A0A3B0T928-F1
#
_cell.length_a   1.000
_cell.length_b   1.000
_cell.length_c   1.000
_cell.angle_alpha   90.00
_cell.angle_beta   90.00
_cell.angle_gamma   90.00
#
_symmetry.space_group_name_H-M   'P 1'
#
loop_
_entity.id
_entity.type
_entity.pdbx_description
1 polymer ?
#
loop_
_entity_poly.entity_id
_entity_poly.type
_entity_poly.pdbx_seq_one_letter_code
_entity_poly.pdbx_strand_id
1 'polypeptide(L)' 'MTLDQVAIDDEALRRATRKGIIAALILAVLTIIEYIVATNVESPLLPLLPFVALKGWIILDVFMHVRALWSDDH' A
#
# COMPACT_ATOMS: atom_id res chain seq x y z
N MET A 1 5.98 11.04 -30.88
CA MET A 1 6.52 10.61 -29.58
C MET A 1 7.99 10.99 -29.58
N THR A 2 8.38 12.00 -28.79
CA THR A 2 9.77 12.50 -28.75
C THR A 2 10.56 11.71 -27.71
N LEU A 3 11.88 11.55 -27.92
CA LEU A 3 12.75 10.80 -27.01
C LEU A 3 12.70 11.34 -25.56
N ASP A 4 12.45 12.64 -25.39
CA ASP A 4 12.24 13.26 -24.08
C ASP A 4 10.99 12.75 -23.36
N GLN A 5 9.89 12.47 -24.07
CA GLN A 5 8.68 11.94 -23.42
C GLN A 5 8.89 10.53 -22.86
N VAL A 6 9.60 9.67 -23.59
CA VAL A 6 9.91 8.29 -23.16
C VAL A 6 10.79 8.28 -21.90
N ALA A 7 11.79 9.17 -21.83
CA ALA A 7 12.69 9.25 -20.68
C ALA A 7 11.96 9.72 -19.40
N ILE A 8 11.01 10.65 -19.51
CA ILE A 8 10.20 11.13 -18.37
C ILE A 8 9.25 10.03 -17.86
N ASP A 9 8.63 9.27 -18.77
CA ASP A 9 7.72 8.18 -18.40
C ASP A 9 8.43 7.06 -17.61
N ASP A 10 9.65 6.68 -18.02
CA ASP A 10 10.45 5.67 -17.32
C ASP A 10 10.81 6.09 -15.89
N GLU A 11 11.12 7.37 -15.67
CA GLU A 11 11.53 7.87 -14.36
C GLU A 11 10.32 8.01 -13.40
N ALA A 12 9.16 8.42 -13.94
CA ALA A 12 7.89 8.42 -13.21
C ALA A 12 7.46 7.00 -12.84
N LEU A 13 7.57 6.05 -13.78
CA LEU A 13 7.25 4.65 -13.56
C LEU A 13 8.15 4.04 -12.47
N ARG A 14 9.47 4.26 -12.53
CA ARG A 14 10.42 3.78 -11.50
C ARG A 14 10.08 4.29 -10.11
N ARG A 15 9.68 5.58 -9.98
CA ARG A 15 9.29 6.15 -8.68
C ARG A 15 7.98 5.53 -8.15
N ALA A 16 6.99 5.34 -9.03
CA ALA A 16 5.73 4.68 -8.68
C ALA A 16 5.96 3.21 -8.27
N THR A 17 6.75 2.47 -9.04
CA THR A 17 7.11 1.07 -8.75
C THR A 17 7.82 0.95 -7.40
N ARG A 18 8.75 1.87 -7.08
CA ARG A 18 9.47 1.84 -5.80
C ARG A 18 8.52 2.05 -4.60
N LYS A 19 7.57 2.97 -4.71
CA LYS A 19 6.53 3.17 -3.67
C LYS A 19 5.65 1.93 -3.51
N GLY A 20 5.20 1.35 -4.62
CA GLY A 20 4.41 0.11 -4.62
C GLY A 20 5.14 -1.07 -4.00
N ILE A 21 6.44 -1.25 -4.29
CA ILE A 21 7.27 -2.31 -3.70
C ILE A 21 7.41 -2.12 -2.19
N ILE A 22 7.67 -0.90 -1.72
CA ILE A 22 7.79 -0.62 -0.28
C ILE A 22 6.47 -0.92 0.43
N ALA A 23 5.34 -0.48 -0.11
CA ALA A 23 4.03 -0.78 0.48
C ALA A 23 3.72 -2.29 0.46
N ALA A 24 4.06 -2.99 -0.63
CA ALA A 24 3.91 -4.44 -0.71
C ALA A 24 4.72 -5.18 0.37
N LEU A 25 5.96 -4.74 0.63
CA LEU A 25 6.79 -5.29 1.71
C LEU A 25 6.17 -5.04 3.09
N ILE A 26 5.66 -3.83 3.34
CA ILE A 26 4.99 -3.51 4.61
C ILE A 26 3.74 -4.38 4.80
N LEU A 27 2.91 -4.51 3.76
CA LEU A 27 1.70 -5.36 3.79
C LEU A 27 2.05 -6.84 4.01
N ALA A 28 3.13 -7.33 3.41
CA ALA A 28 3.61 -8.69 3.62
C ALA A 28 4.00 -8.93 5.08
N VAL A 29 4.79 -8.03 5.67
CA VAL A 29 5.17 -8.10 7.09
C VAL A 29 3.95 -8.05 8.00
N LEU A 30 3.01 -7.13 7.76
CA LEU A 30 1.78 -7.04 8.53
C LEU A 30 0.96 -8.34 8.46
N THR A 31 0.94 -9.00 7.30
CA THR A 31 0.23 -10.27 7.10
C THR A 31 0.89 -11.42 7.86
N ILE A 32 2.21 -11.46 7.92
CA ILE A 32 2.94 -12.45 8.73
C ILE A 32 2.60 -12.27 10.21
N ILE A 33 2.58 -11.02 10.70
CA ILE A 33 2.24 -10.74 12.10
C ILE A 33 0.81 -11.16 12.42
N GLU A 34 -0.16 -10.84 11.55
CA GLU A 34 -1.54 -11.30 11.71
C GLU A 34 -1.64 -12.83 11.76
N TYR A 35 -0.90 -13.54 10.89
CA TYR A 35 -0.91 -15.00 10.88
C TYR A 35 -0.41 -15.59 12.22
N ILE A 36 0.64 -15.00 12.79
CA ILE A 36 1.15 -15.40 14.12
C ILE A 36 0.10 -15.12 15.20
N VAL A 37 -0.54 -13.95 15.19
CA VAL A 37 -1.58 -13.60 16.17
C VAL A 37 -2.79 -14.54 16.04
N ALA A 38 -3.23 -14.80 14.81
CA ALA A 38 -4.36 -15.67 14.52
C ALA A 38 -4.14 -17.12 14.99
N THR A 39 -2.88 -17.59 14.98
CA THR A 39 -2.54 -18.96 15.39
C THR A 39 -2.27 -19.12 16.89
N ASN A 40 -2.00 -18.02 17.61
CA ASN A 40 -1.62 -18.06 19.03
C ASN A 40 -2.69 -17.50 19.98
N VAL A 41 -3.77 -16.90 19.47
CA VAL A 41 -4.83 -16.28 20.27
C VAL A 41 -6.16 -16.98 20.06
N GLU A 42 -6.83 -17.39 21.16
CA GLU A 42 -8.12 -18.08 21.12
C GLU A 42 -9.26 -17.23 20.51
N SER A 43 -9.22 -15.91 20.71
CA SER A 43 -10.17 -14.94 20.15
C SER A 43 -9.46 -13.91 19.27
N PRO A 44 -9.09 -14.26 18.03
CA PRO A 44 -8.22 -13.44 17.20
C PRO A 44 -8.92 -12.23 16.56
N LEU A 45 -10.25 -12.18 16.52
CA LEU A 45 -11.01 -11.12 15.85
C LEU A 45 -10.73 -9.71 16.38
N LEU A 46 -10.76 -9.53 17.70
CA LEU A 46 -10.51 -8.23 18.34
C LEU A 46 -9.07 -7.71 18.11
N PRO A 47 -8.01 -8.51 18.33
CA PRO A 47 -6.64 -8.05 18.07
C PRO A 47 -6.30 -7.89 16.59
N LEU A 48 -7.01 -8.56 15.66
CA LEU A 48 -6.78 -8.42 14.21
C LEU A 48 -7.43 -7.18 13.59
N LEU A 49 -8.51 -6.65 14.16
CA LEU A 49 -9.19 -5.44 13.67
C LEU A 49 -8.25 -4.25 13.35
N PRO A 50 -7.32 -3.84 14.24
CA PRO A 50 -6.40 -2.75 13.93
C PRO A 50 -5.47 -3.06 12.75
N PHE A 51 -5.08 -4.32 12.56
CA PHE A 51 -4.22 -4.71 11.43
C PHE A 51 -4.97 -4.63 10.10
N VAL A 52 -6.22 -5.09 10.07
CA VAL A 52 -7.09 -4.98 8.88
C VAL A 52 -7.32 -3.51 8.51
N ALA A 53 -7.60 -2.65 9.49
CA ALA A 53 -7.76 -1.22 9.27
C ALA A 53 -6.48 -0.57 8.73
N LEU A 54 -5.32 -0.90 9.31
CA LEU A 54 -4.03 -0.37 8.88
C LEU A 54 -3.67 -0.80 7.45
N LYS A 55 -3.89 -2.08 7.10
CA LYS A 55 -3.70 -2.56 5.72
C LYS A 55 -4.62 -1.83 4.74
N GLY A 56 -5.90 -1.68 5.09
CA GLY A 56 -6.87 -0.95 4.28
C GLY A 56 -6.38 0.46 3.99
N TRP A 57 -5.90 1.18 4.99
CA TRP A 57 -5.36 2.52 4.81
C TRP A 57 -4.12 2.56 3.90
N ILE A 58 -3.14 1.66 4.12
CA ILE A 58 -1.93 1.59 3.27
C ILE A 58 -2.30 1.31 1.81
N ILE A 59 -3.27 0.42 1.59
CA ILE A 59 -3.75 0.08 0.24
C ILE A 59 -4.41 1.29 -0.42
N LEU A 60 -5.26 1.99 0.32
CA LEU A 60 -5.96 3.18 -0.15
C LEU A 60 -5.06 4.41 -0.36
N ASP A 61 -3.91 4.48 0.29
CA ASP A 61 -2.96 5.60 0.14
C ASP A 61 -1.93 5.34 -0.97
N VAL A 62 -1.47 4.08 -1.11
CA VAL A 62 -0.37 3.74 -2.04
C VAL A 62 -0.86 3.17 -3.37
N PHE A 63 -1.85 2.28 -3.36
CA PHE A 63 -2.29 1.58 -4.58
C PHE A 63 -3.45 2.29 -5.24
N MET A 64 -4.40 2.78 -4.45
CA MET A 64 -5.41 3.71 -4.96
C MET A 64 -4.87 5.12 -4.74
N HIS A 65 -4.72 5.91 -5.80
CA HIS A 65 -4.35 7.32 -5.64
C HIS A 65 -5.56 8.12 -5.11
N VAL A 66 -6.15 7.74 -3.97
CA VAL A 66 -7.32 8.44 -3.41
C VAL A 66 -6.97 9.88 -3.05
N ARG A 67 -5.72 10.16 -2.69
CA ARG A 67 -5.21 11.54 -2.58
C ARG A 67 -5.30 12.34 -3.88
N ALA A 68 -5.18 11.71 -5.04
CA ALA A 68 -5.33 12.41 -6.32
C ALA A 68 -6.81 12.72 -6.61
N LEU A 69 -7.74 11.87 -6.17
CA LEU A 69 -9.19 12.13 -6.24
C LEU A 69 -9.65 13.19 -5.24
N TRP A 70 -8.97 13.36 -4.11
CA TRP A 70 -9.30 14.37 -3.10
C TRP A 70 -8.57 15.70 -3.30
N SER A 71 -7.57 15.74 -4.19
CA SER A 71 -6.83 16.96 -4.56
C SER A 71 -7.44 17.69 -5.76
N ASP A 72 -8.49 17.16 -6.37
CA ASP A 72 -9.15 17.74 -7.55
C ASP A 72 -10.40 18.57 -7.18
N ASP A 73 -10.49 19.02 -5.92
CA ASP A 73 -11.64 19.79 -5.42
C ASP A 73 -11.28 21.11 -4.73
N HIS A 74 -10.06 21.66 -4.88
CA HIS A 74 -9.70 23.03 -4.48
C HIS A 74 -8.84 23.74 -5.53
#